data_AF-A0A1Q7BJX7-F1
#
_entry.id   AF-A0A1Q7BJX7-F1
#
_cell.length_a   1.000
_cell.length_b   1.000
_cell.length_c   1.000
_cell.angle_alpha   90.00
_cell.angle_beta   90.00
_cell.angle_gamma   90.00
#
_symmetry.space_group_name_H-M   'P 1'
#
loop_
_entity.id
_entity.type
_entity.pdbx_description
1 polymer ?
#
loop_
_entity_poly.entity_id
_entity_poly.type
_entity_poly.pdbx_seq_one_letter_code
_entity_poly.pdbx_strand_id
1 'polypeptide(L)' 'MRIYIFKSEARKGLQAFAGDLAGSKLPPQHGPWTATGAIGPEKAPPYKFSRAAIEEAIDAQGFQLWRMAK' A
#
# COMPACT_ATOMS: atom_id res chain seq x y z
N MET A 1 1.25 -1.33 12.97
CA MET A 1 2.28 -0.48 12.32
C MET A 1 1.66 0.74 11.66
N ARG A 2 2.48 1.69 11.18
CA ARG A 2 2.02 2.75 10.25
C ARG A 2 2.05 2.18 8.83
N ILE A 3 0.96 2.31 8.11
CA ILE A 3 0.84 1.80 6.73
C ILE A 3 0.94 2.99 5.78
N TYR A 4 1.81 2.90 4.80
CA TYR A 4 1.97 3.92 3.76
C TYR A 4 1.22 3.49 2.49
N ILE A 5 0.55 4.44 1.86
CA ILE A 5 -0.23 4.23 0.64
C ILE A 5 0.57 4.79 -0.52
N PHE A 6 0.76 3.98 -1.55
CA PHE A 6 1.42 4.33 -2.78
C PHE A 6 0.48 4.18 -3.96
N LYS A 7 0.59 5.07 -4.94
CA LYS A 7 0.00 4.89 -6.27
C LYS A 7 1.09 4.52 -7.27
N SER A 8 0.74 3.63 -8.20
CA SER A 8 1.58 3.34 -9.36
C SER A 8 1.39 4.45 -10.39
N GLU A 9 2.48 5.08 -10.82
CA GLU A 9 2.44 6.01 -11.97
C GLU A 9 2.38 5.24 -13.30
N ALA A 10 2.93 4.03 -13.35
CA ALA A 10 2.94 3.20 -14.55
C ALA A 10 1.58 2.54 -14.85
N ARG A 11 0.77 2.26 -13.82
CA ARG A 11 -0.54 1.60 -13.95
C ARG A 11 -1.63 2.41 -13.26
N LYS A 12 -2.48 3.06 -14.07
CA LYS A 12 -3.65 3.78 -13.57
C LYS A 12 -4.54 2.86 -12.71
N GLY A 13 -4.90 3.35 -11.52
CA GLY A 13 -5.77 2.64 -10.58
C GLY A 13 -5.08 1.55 -9.76
N LEU A 14 -3.79 1.26 -10.00
CA LEU A 14 -3.01 0.35 -9.16
C LEU A 14 -2.41 1.13 -7.99
N GLN A 15 -2.63 0.60 -6.79
CA GLN A 15 -2.12 1.14 -5.54
C GLN A 15 -1.48 0.04 -4.72
N ALA A 16 -0.69 0.45 -3.74
CA ALA A 16 -0.01 -0.44 -2.83
C ALA A 16 -0.07 0.09 -1.40
N PHE A 17 -0.06 -0.83 -0.44
CA PHE A 17 0.22 -0.57 0.96
C PHE A 17 1.62 -1.10 1.29
N ALA A 18 2.42 -0.34 2.02
CA ALA A 18 3.72 -0.79 2.52
C ALA A 18 3.95 -0.34 3.98
N GLY A 19 4.89 -0.99 4.68
CA GLY A 19 5.23 -0.68 6.06
C GLY A 19 6.22 0.49 6.22
N ASP A 20 6.81 0.97 5.12
CA ASP A 20 7.83 2.02 5.11
C ASP A 20 7.53 3.14 4.12
N LEU A 21 8.01 4.35 4.44
CA LEU A 21 7.79 5.55 3.63
C LEU A 21 8.51 5.50 2.27
N ALA A 22 9.60 4.72 2.17
CA ALA A 22 10.36 4.58 0.93
C ALA A 22 9.72 3.58 -0.05
N GLY A 23 8.80 2.73 0.41
CA GLY A 23 8.23 1.67 -0.41
C GLY A 23 9.29 0.66 -0.85
N SER A 24 10.27 0.38 0.02
CA SER A 24 11.51 -0.34 -0.31
C SER A 24 11.27 -1.75 -0.85
N LYS A 25 10.15 -2.37 -0.46
CA LYS A 25 9.76 -3.71 -0.91
C LYS A 25 8.75 -3.70 -2.07
N LEU A 26 8.36 -2.54 -2.58
CA LEU A 26 7.39 -2.45 -3.67
C LEU A 26 7.99 -2.95 -5.00
N PRO A 27 7.20 -3.65 -5.83
CA PRO A 27 7.72 -4.25 -7.04
C PRO A 27 8.07 -3.16 -8.08
N PRO A 28 9.31 -3.12 -8.59
CA PRO A 28 9.78 -2.07 -9.49
C PRO A 28 9.08 -2.12 -10.86
N GLN A 29 8.59 -3.29 -11.29
CA GLN A 29 7.84 -3.46 -12.54
C GLN A 29 6.54 -2.63 -12.60
N HIS A 30 5.99 -2.28 -11.43
CA HIS A 30 4.81 -1.44 -11.32
C HIS A 30 5.15 -0.04 -10.78
N GLY A 31 6.42 0.23 -10.56
CA GLY A 31 6.91 1.58 -10.28
C GLY A 31 6.94 2.43 -11.55
N PRO A 32 7.24 3.73 -11.43
CA PRO A 32 7.54 4.43 -10.18
C PRO A 32 6.32 4.53 -9.25
N TRP A 33 6.58 4.45 -7.95
CA TRP A 33 5.59 4.49 -6.88
C TRP A 33 5.61 5.85 -6.21
N THR A 34 4.44 6.49 -6.11
CA THR A 34 4.30 7.79 -5.45
C THR A 34 3.54 7.60 -4.15
N ALA A 35 4.12 7.98 -3.01
CA ALA A 35 3.42 8.00 -1.74
C ALA A 35 2.28 9.03 -1.79
N THR A 36 1.05 8.59 -1.56
CA THR A 36 -0.14 9.46 -1.57
C THR A 36 -0.69 9.72 -0.17
N GLY A 37 -0.31 8.90 0.81
CA GLY A 37 -0.76 9.08 2.18
C GLY A 37 -0.21 8.01 3.12
N ALA A 38 -0.62 8.11 4.39
CA ALA A 38 -0.31 7.13 5.40
C ALA A 38 -1.49 6.94 6.35
N ILE A 39 -1.68 5.72 6.83
CA ILE A 39 -2.65 5.30 7.83
C ILE A 39 -1.89 5.13 9.13
N GLY A 40 -2.29 5.93 10.13
CA GLY A 40 -1.73 5.84 11.47
C GLY A 40 -2.09 4.51 12.16
N PRO A 41 -1.34 4.12 13.21
CA PRO A 41 -1.51 2.84 13.89
C PRO A 41 -2.81 2.69 14.68
N GLU A 42 -3.69 3.69 14.69
CA GLU A 42 -5.03 3.64 15.31
C GLU A 42 -6.15 3.94 14.30
N LYS A 43 -5.78 4.25 13.05
CA LYS A 43 -6.76 4.57 12.00
C LYS A 43 -7.13 3.33 11.20
N ALA A 44 -8.41 3.27 10.83
CA ALA A 44 -8.89 2.26 9.90
C ALA A 44 -8.39 2.58 8.47
N PRO A 45 -8.03 1.56 7.67
CA PRO A 45 -7.73 1.72 6.26
C PRO A 45 -8.93 2.24 5.45
N PRO A 46 -8.70 2.93 4.33
CA PRO A 46 -9.77 3.37 3.43
C PRO A 46 -10.46 2.16 2.78
N TYR A 47 -11.65 2.38 2.19
CA TYR A 47 -12.38 1.38 1.40
C TYR A 47 -12.75 0.07 2.12
N LYS A 48 -12.90 0.10 3.45
CA LYS A 48 -13.24 -1.07 4.29
C LYS A 48 -12.21 -2.21 4.19
N PHE A 49 -10.96 -1.91 3.82
CA PHE A 49 -9.91 -2.92 3.88
C PHE A 49 -9.67 -3.37 5.33
N SER A 50 -9.52 -4.68 5.51
CA SER A 50 -9.16 -5.24 6.80
C SER A 50 -7.71 -4.88 7.10
N ARG A 51 -7.52 -4.11 8.18
CA ARG A 51 -6.19 -3.70 8.60
C ARG A 51 -5.28 -4.89 8.88
N ALA A 52 -5.79 -5.88 9.60
CA ALA A 52 -5.07 -7.11 9.90
C ALA A 52 -4.52 -7.76 8.62
N ALA A 53 -5.37 -7.93 7.60
CA ALA A 53 -4.95 -8.49 6.32
C ALA A 53 -3.87 -7.66 5.61
N ILE A 54 -3.94 -6.32 5.66
CA ILE A 54 -2.86 -5.47 5.13
C ILE A 54 -1.58 -5.67 5.93
N GLU A 55 -1.67 -5.71 7.26
CA GLU A 55 -0.51 -5.87 8.12
C GLU A 55 0.16 -7.23 7.92
N GLU A 56 -0.62 -8.30 7.81
CA GLU A 56 -0.15 -9.65 7.50
C GLU A 56 0.51 -9.71 6.11
N ALA A 57 -0.08 -9.08 5.09
CA ALA A 57 0.50 -9.05 3.75
C ALA A 57 1.82 -8.25 3.71
N ILE A 58 1.91 -7.14 4.46
CA ILE A 58 3.15 -6.37 4.59
C ILE A 58 4.21 -7.18 5.37
N ASP A 59 3.83 -7.92 6.40
CA ASP A 59 4.77 -8.78 7.14
C ASP A 59 5.31 -9.92 6.26
N ALA A 60 4.42 -10.59 5.52
CA ALA A 60 4.77 -11.73 4.68
C ALA A 60 5.53 -11.35 3.40
N GLN A 61 5.08 -10.29 2.69
CA GLN A 61 5.56 -9.94 1.35
C GLN A 61 6.25 -8.58 1.29
N GLY A 62 6.10 -7.74 2.33
CA GLY A 62 6.59 -6.37 2.36
C GLY A 62 5.58 -5.33 1.86
N PHE A 63 4.53 -5.77 1.17
CA PHE A 63 3.53 -4.89 0.59
C PHE A 63 2.20 -5.63 0.33
N GLN A 64 1.14 -4.87 0.10
CA GLN A 64 -0.12 -5.38 -0.44
C GLN A 64 -0.56 -4.52 -1.63
N LEU A 65 -0.78 -5.14 -2.79
CA LEU A 65 -1.34 -4.46 -3.96
C LEU A 65 -2.86 -4.48 -3.94
N TRP A 66 -3.46 -3.41 -4.41
CA TRP A 66 -4.89 -3.33 -4.63
C TRP A 66 -5.19 -2.40 -5.80
N ARG A 67 -6.39 -2.55 -6.36
CA ARG A 67 -6.87 -1.73 -7.47
C ARG A 67 -8.14 -1.03 -7.07
N MET A 68 -8.28 0.23 -7.48
CA MET A 68 -9.60 0.86 -7.48
C MET A 68 -10.44 0.17 -8.55
N ALA A 69 -11.51 -0.52 -8.12
CA ALA A 69 -12.56 -0.90 -9.04
C ALA A 69 -13.20 0.40 -9.58
N LYS A 70 -13.38 0.45 -10.90
CA LYS A 70 -13.94 1.60 -11.61
C LYS A 70 -15.38 1.87 -11.20
#